data_AF-A0A2D8LWC3-F1
#
_entry.id   AF-A0A2D8LWC3-F1
#
_cell.length_a   1.000
_cell.length_b   1.000
_cell.length_c   1.000
_cell.angle_alpha   90.00
_cell.angle_beta   90.00
_cell.angle_gamma   90.00
#
_symmetry.space_group_name_H-M   'P 1'
#
loop_
_entity.id
_entity.type
_entity.pdbx_description
1 polymer ?
#
loop_
_entity_poly.entity_id
_entity_poly.type
_entity_poly.pdbx_seq_one_letter_code
_entity_poly.pdbx_strand_id
1 'polypeptide(L)'
;MTPIFSVLDEQDSLAFTGSAATAQSLRTISAVLERGVRFSAEADSLNAAVLAPSAGPDTAEFGAFCDAVVGEMVAKAGQKCTAIRRVIVPDTHLDTVSDALVARLEAITVGHPADDATDMGALVGLEQRADVHAAVAGLGARTVFAPELSGLDTERGAFMAPTLLRADDPASSPAHVVEPFGPVSTLLGYQDLDDAVALVAKGRGSLVASVFGPDTEETARITLGIAPFHGRVHTIDATSTAASTGHGSPLPQLVHGGPGRAGGGEELGGVRSVLHHMQRTAVQGSPDLVTAVTGEWVDGAARRHNGHPFTLFFDELEVGDCLDTEPRVITLEDIEHFAHFTGDLFYAHMDDEAAKASPIFEGRVAHGYLVLSMAAGLFVWPDPGPVLANYGVDNLRFATPTYPGTEIRVIFTCKQKSLRAGAGYGEVRWDTKVIDQDDNVLASYDVLTMVAQKEPA
;
A
#
# COMPACT_ATOMS: atom_id res chain seq x y z
N MET A 1 -36.41 3.30 11.73
CA MET A 1 -35.05 2.74 11.87
C MET A 1 -35.14 1.24 11.62
N THR A 2 -34.29 0.72 10.73
CA THR A 2 -34.27 -0.70 10.40
C THR A 2 -33.87 -1.53 11.62
N PRO A 3 -34.57 -2.63 11.96
CA PRO A 3 -34.33 -3.43 13.18
C PRO A 3 -32.88 -3.94 13.34
N ILE A 4 -32.13 -4.07 12.23
CA ILE A 4 -30.76 -4.57 12.25
C ILE A 4 -29.77 -3.60 12.92
N PHE A 5 -29.98 -2.30 12.86
CA PHE A 5 -29.05 -1.33 13.47
C PHE A 5 -29.22 -1.22 14.98
N SER A 6 -30.38 -1.57 15.52
CA SER A 6 -30.61 -1.56 16.97
C SER A 6 -29.89 -2.70 17.69
N VAL A 7 -29.59 -3.80 17.02
CA VAL A 7 -28.95 -4.98 17.63
C VAL A 7 -27.42 -4.93 17.63
N LEU A 8 -26.80 -3.92 17.01
CA LEU A 8 -25.35 -3.79 16.98
C LEU A 8 -24.77 -3.43 18.36
N ASP A 9 -23.60 -3.95 18.72
CA ASP A 9 -22.91 -3.67 20.00
C ASP A 9 -21.47 -3.14 19.83
N GLU A 10 -20.75 -2.94 20.94
CA GLU A 10 -19.40 -2.34 20.96
C GLU A 10 -18.32 -3.18 20.26
N GLN A 11 -18.59 -4.42 19.88
CA GLN A 11 -17.67 -5.28 19.11
C GLN A 11 -18.01 -5.33 17.61
N ASP A 12 -19.14 -4.76 17.20
CA ASP A 12 -19.53 -4.71 15.80
C ASP A 12 -18.82 -3.60 15.02
N SER A 13 -18.74 -3.81 13.70
CA SER A 13 -18.30 -2.81 12.73
C SER A 13 -19.34 -2.66 11.62
N LEU A 14 -19.61 -1.42 11.21
CA LEU A 14 -20.50 -1.07 10.10
C LEU A 14 -19.68 -0.45 8.96
N ALA A 15 -19.47 -1.21 7.89
CA ALA A 15 -18.88 -0.72 6.64
C ALA A 15 -20.00 -0.44 5.63
N PHE A 16 -20.02 0.74 5.04
CA PHE A 16 -21.06 1.18 4.10
C PHE A 16 -20.44 1.64 2.78
N THR A 17 -21.04 1.24 1.65
CA THR A 17 -20.72 1.74 0.32
C THR A 17 -21.99 2.23 -0.36
N GLY A 18 -22.03 3.50 -0.76
CA GLY A 18 -23.19 4.08 -1.44
C GLY A 18 -23.23 5.61 -1.35
N SER A 19 -24.42 6.21 -1.49
CA SER A 19 -24.53 7.68 -1.54
C SER A 19 -24.03 8.40 -0.29
N ALA A 20 -23.46 9.60 -0.47
CA ALA A 20 -22.97 10.42 0.63
C ALA A 20 -24.09 10.79 1.63
N ALA A 21 -25.30 11.05 1.14
CA ALA A 21 -26.46 11.35 1.99
C ALA A 21 -26.85 10.16 2.88
N THR A 22 -26.83 8.94 2.34
CA THR A 22 -27.12 7.72 3.12
C THR A 22 -26.01 7.46 4.14
N ALA A 23 -24.75 7.61 3.74
CA ALA A 23 -23.62 7.51 4.67
C ALA A 23 -23.76 8.50 5.85
N GLN A 24 -24.15 9.76 5.59
CA GLN A 24 -24.40 10.75 6.65
C GLN A 24 -25.55 10.33 7.57
N SER A 25 -26.63 9.76 7.04
CA SER A 25 -27.71 9.23 7.86
C SER A 25 -27.25 8.05 8.72
N LEU A 26 -26.39 7.18 8.21
CA LEU A 26 -25.87 6.04 8.96
C LEU A 26 -24.86 6.46 10.04
N ARG A 27 -24.07 7.52 9.81
CA ARG A 27 -23.16 8.09 10.82
C ARG A 27 -23.87 8.58 12.08
N THR A 28 -25.15 8.93 11.97
CA THR A 28 -25.91 9.55 13.05
C THR A 28 -26.84 8.55 13.79
N ILE A 29 -26.76 7.26 13.49
CA ILE A 29 -27.52 6.25 14.23
C ILE A 29 -26.96 6.07 15.65
N SER A 30 -27.84 5.78 16.61
CA SER A 30 -27.46 5.62 18.04
C SER A 30 -26.37 4.55 18.24
N ALA A 31 -26.36 3.46 17.46
CA ALA A 31 -25.31 2.45 17.56
C ALA A 31 -23.89 3.03 17.32
N VAL A 32 -23.74 3.95 16.36
CA VAL A 32 -22.46 4.62 16.08
C VAL A 32 -22.18 5.71 17.12
N LEU A 33 -23.18 6.54 17.43
CA LEU A 33 -22.99 7.71 18.31
C LEU A 33 -22.86 7.37 19.80
N GLU A 34 -23.58 6.37 20.28
CA GLU A 34 -23.71 6.07 21.71
C GLU A 34 -22.89 4.84 22.11
N ARG A 35 -22.85 3.81 21.27
CA ARG A 35 -22.08 2.56 21.52
C ARG A 35 -20.69 2.56 20.88
N GLY A 36 -20.39 3.55 20.04
CA GLY A 36 -19.07 3.64 19.39
C GLY A 36 -18.82 2.53 18.38
N VAL A 37 -19.87 1.95 17.79
CA VAL A 37 -19.74 1.01 16.66
C VAL A 37 -18.84 1.64 15.60
N ARG A 38 -17.80 0.91 15.18
CA ARG A 38 -16.85 1.41 14.18
C ARG A 38 -17.56 1.59 12.86
N PHE A 39 -17.68 2.84 12.41
CA PHE A 39 -18.31 3.17 11.15
C PHE A 39 -17.25 3.56 10.11
N SER A 40 -17.20 2.82 9.01
CA SER A 40 -16.46 3.19 7.81
C SER A 40 -17.45 3.43 6.67
N ALA A 41 -17.17 4.42 5.82
CA ALA A 41 -17.94 4.62 4.61
C ALA A 41 -17.06 4.93 3.42
N GLU A 42 -17.46 4.35 2.30
CA GLU A 42 -17.11 4.74 0.95
C GLU A 42 -18.34 5.42 0.33
N ALA A 43 -18.15 6.64 -0.17
CA ALA A 43 -19.24 7.45 -0.74
C ALA A 43 -18.88 8.04 -2.11
N ASP A 44 -19.84 8.79 -2.66
CA ASP A 44 -19.74 9.53 -3.93
C ASP A 44 -18.38 10.23 -4.09
N SER A 45 -17.81 10.15 -5.29
CA SER A 45 -16.43 10.56 -5.55
C SER A 45 -16.27 11.17 -6.95
N LEU A 46 -15.74 12.39 -6.99
CA LEU A 46 -15.42 13.08 -8.25
C LEU A 46 -13.98 12.81 -8.67
N ASN A 47 -13.70 11.57 -9.07
CA ASN A 47 -12.37 11.15 -9.48
C ASN A 47 -11.86 11.96 -10.68
N ALA A 48 -10.56 12.19 -10.72
CA ALA A 48 -9.92 13.04 -11.71
C ALA A 48 -8.87 12.28 -12.54
N ALA A 49 -8.81 12.56 -13.83
CA ALA A 49 -7.64 12.24 -14.65
C ALA A 49 -6.97 13.55 -15.05
N VAL A 50 -5.66 13.66 -14.81
CA VAL A 50 -4.85 14.83 -15.10
C VAL A 50 -3.86 14.49 -16.21
N LEU A 51 -3.86 15.26 -17.29
CA LEU A 51 -2.82 15.22 -18.31
C LEU A 51 -1.74 16.25 -17.95
N ALA A 52 -0.48 15.86 -17.81
CA ALA A 52 0.61 16.78 -17.58
C ALA A 52 0.90 17.63 -18.84
N PRO A 53 1.49 18.84 -18.71
CA PRO A 53 1.78 19.70 -19.87
C PRO A 53 2.68 19.05 -20.91
N SER A 54 3.67 18.27 -20.46
CA SER A 54 4.60 17.52 -21.30
C SER A 54 3.97 16.37 -22.11
N ALA A 55 2.78 15.89 -21.74
CA ALA A 55 2.07 14.82 -22.45
C ALA A 55 1.26 15.36 -23.64
N GLY A 56 1.97 15.85 -24.67
CA GLY A 56 1.37 16.35 -25.91
C GLY A 56 0.86 15.23 -26.85
N PRO A 57 0.16 15.57 -27.95
CA PRO A 57 -0.50 14.61 -28.85
C PRO A 57 0.39 13.51 -29.44
N ASP A 58 1.70 13.79 -29.60
CA ASP A 58 2.68 12.86 -30.16
C ASP A 58 3.31 11.93 -29.10
N THR A 59 2.91 12.05 -27.83
CA THR A 59 3.42 11.23 -26.72
C THR A 59 2.56 9.98 -26.49
N ALA A 60 3.16 8.93 -25.94
CA ALA A 60 2.43 7.72 -25.59
C ALA A 60 1.40 7.98 -24.47
N GLU A 61 1.73 8.88 -23.55
CA GLU A 61 0.93 9.29 -22.40
C GLU A 61 -0.38 9.97 -22.84
N PHE A 62 -0.36 10.77 -23.91
CA PHE A 62 -1.59 11.37 -24.44
C PHE A 62 -2.57 10.32 -24.95
N GLY A 63 -2.07 9.31 -25.68
CA GLY A 63 -2.87 8.18 -26.13
C GLY A 63 -3.44 7.39 -24.95
N ALA A 64 -2.58 7.02 -24.00
CA ALA A 64 -2.95 6.29 -22.79
C ALA A 64 -3.97 7.05 -21.93
N PHE A 65 -3.84 8.38 -21.83
CA PHE A 65 -4.78 9.25 -21.14
C PHE A 65 -6.17 9.19 -21.79
N CYS A 66 -6.24 9.35 -23.11
CA CYS A 66 -7.51 9.30 -23.84
C CYS A 66 -8.18 7.92 -23.72
N ASP A 67 -7.39 6.85 -23.85
CA ASP A 67 -7.88 5.47 -23.71
C ASP A 67 -8.40 5.20 -22.30
N ALA A 68 -7.71 5.68 -21.26
CA ALA A 68 -8.15 5.53 -19.88
C ALA A 68 -9.44 6.33 -19.57
N VAL A 69 -9.55 7.57 -20.05
CA VAL A 69 -10.76 8.39 -19.86
C VAL A 69 -11.96 7.70 -20.51
N VAL A 70 -11.86 7.28 -21.77
CA VAL A 70 -12.94 6.59 -22.47
C VAL A 70 -13.24 5.24 -21.80
N GLY A 71 -12.21 4.45 -21.50
CA GLY A 71 -12.35 3.16 -20.83
C GLY A 71 -13.10 3.25 -19.51
N GLU A 72 -12.83 4.27 -18.69
CA GLU A 72 -13.53 4.48 -17.41
C GLU A 72 -14.95 5.01 -17.58
N MET A 73 -15.24 5.77 -18.63
CA MET A 73 -16.61 6.20 -18.96
C MET A 73 -17.48 5.02 -19.39
N VAL A 74 -16.92 4.07 -20.16
CA VAL A 74 -17.70 2.97 -20.76
C VAL A 74 -17.75 1.72 -19.89
N ALA A 75 -16.69 1.43 -19.13
CA ALA A 75 -16.63 0.25 -18.28
C ALA A 75 -17.79 0.27 -17.26
N LYS A 76 -18.67 -0.74 -17.35
CA LYS A 76 -19.92 -0.83 -16.56
C LYS A 76 -20.81 0.42 -16.70
N ALA A 77 -20.85 1.02 -17.90
CA ALA A 77 -21.57 2.27 -18.17
C ALA A 77 -21.24 3.38 -17.14
N GLY A 78 -19.97 3.45 -16.73
CA GLY A 78 -19.47 4.43 -15.76
C GLY A 78 -19.99 4.23 -14.33
N GLN A 79 -20.69 3.13 -14.02
CA GLN A 79 -21.21 2.83 -12.68
C GLN A 79 -20.15 2.20 -11.77
N LYS A 80 -18.99 2.84 -11.69
CA LYS A 80 -17.93 2.51 -10.74
C LYS A 80 -17.67 3.72 -9.86
N CYS A 81 -17.54 3.50 -8.55
CA CYS A 81 -17.12 4.54 -7.59
C CYS A 81 -15.77 5.16 -7.97
N THR A 82 -14.91 4.41 -8.66
CA THR A 82 -13.61 4.83 -9.17
C THR A 82 -13.63 5.33 -10.62
N ALA A 83 -14.78 5.54 -11.27
CA ALA A 83 -14.79 6.03 -12.65
C ALA A 83 -14.35 7.50 -12.72
N ILE A 84 -13.65 7.88 -13.79
CA ILE A 84 -13.22 9.26 -14.04
C ILE A 84 -14.47 10.12 -14.27
N ARG A 85 -14.58 11.24 -13.53
CA ARG A 85 -15.68 12.22 -13.65
C ARG A 85 -15.18 13.57 -14.15
N ARG A 86 -13.93 13.91 -13.82
CA ARG A 86 -13.28 15.17 -14.14
C ARG A 86 -12.02 14.90 -14.94
N VAL A 87 -11.92 15.51 -16.11
CA VAL A 87 -10.80 15.36 -17.04
C VAL A 87 -10.08 16.70 -17.06
N ILE A 88 -8.95 16.77 -16.36
CA ILE A 88 -8.18 17.99 -16.09
C ILE A 88 -7.01 18.05 -17.06
N VAL A 89 -7.00 19.06 -17.94
CA VAL A 89 -6.02 19.13 -19.04
C VAL A 89 -5.48 20.55 -19.19
N PRO A 90 -4.23 20.74 -19.67
CA PRO A 90 -3.71 22.07 -19.94
C PRO A 90 -4.60 22.77 -20.97
N ASP A 91 -4.81 24.08 -20.83
CA ASP A 91 -5.56 24.88 -21.80
C ASP A 91 -5.03 24.71 -23.23
N THR A 92 -3.71 24.53 -23.38
CA THR A 92 -3.05 24.32 -24.68
C THR A 92 -3.43 22.99 -25.35
N HIS A 93 -3.87 21.98 -24.59
CA HIS A 93 -4.22 20.66 -25.10
C HIS A 93 -5.74 20.41 -25.08
N LEU A 94 -6.53 21.32 -24.51
CA LEU A 94 -7.96 21.12 -24.23
C LEU A 94 -8.78 20.74 -25.47
N ASP A 95 -8.62 21.47 -26.58
CA ASP A 95 -9.34 21.18 -27.82
C ASP A 95 -8.87 19.86 -28.46
N THR A 96 -7.56 19.62 -28.49
CA THR A 96 -6.99 18.38 -29.05
C THR A 96 -7.41 17.13 -28.26
N VAL A 97 -7.44 17.22 -26.93
CA VAL A 97 -7.99 16.15 -26.08
C VAL A 97 -9.48 15.96 -26.36
N SER A 98 -10.25 17.06 -26.42
CA SER A 98 -11.68 17.00 -26.71
C SER A 98 -11.97 16.21 -27.99
N ASP A 99 -11.27 16.55 -29.08
CA ASP A 99 -11.44 15.87 -30.37
C ASP A 99 -10.99 14.39 -30.31
N ALA A 100 -9.88 14.10 -29.63
CA ALA A 100 -9.37 12.74 -29.47
C ALA A 100 -10.28 11.83 -28.63
N LEU A 101 -10.98 12.40 -27.63
CA LEU A 101 -11.99 11.69 -26.84
C LEU A 101 -13.26 11.47 -27.64
N VAL A 102 -13.74 12.49 -28.39
CA VAL A 102 -14.92 12.36 -29.27
C VAL A 102 -14.72 11.23 -30.28
N ALA A 103 -13.59 11.21 -30.99
CA ALA A 103 -13.31 10.20 -32.00
C ALA A 103 -13.31 8.76 -31.44
N ARG A 104 -12.86 8.58 -30.19
CA ARG A 104 -12.91 7.29 -29.50
C ARG A 104 -14.31 6.93 -29.03
N LEU A 105 -15.06 7.90 -28.50
CA LEU A 105 -16.42 7.70 -28.03
C LEU A 105 -17.41 7.40 -29.18
N GLU A 106 -17.18 7.95 -30.37
CA GLU A 106 -17.94 7.64 -31.58
C GLU A 106 -17.83 6.17 -32.01
N ALA A 107 -16.73 5.50 -31.65
CA ALA A 107 -16.51 4.09 -31.95
C ALA A 107 -17.22 3.14 -30.97
N ILE A 108 -17.79 3.65 -29.87
CA ILE A 108 -18.40 2.83 -28.81
C ILE A 108 -19.84 2.49 -29.17
N THR A 109 -20.12 1.19 -29.29
CA THR A 109 -21.47 0.68 -29.53
C THR A 109 -22.20 0.44 -28.21
N VAL A 110 -23.27 1.19 -27.98
CA VAL A 110 -24.19 0.97 -26.85
C VAL A 110 -25.23 -0.05 -27.28
N GLY A 111 -25.45 -1.09 -26.47
CA GLY A 111 -26.34 -2.16 -26.90
C GLY A 111 -26.65 -3.21 -25.85
N HIS A 112 -27.36 -4.26 -26.29
CA HIS A 112 -27.70 -5.39 -25.43
C HIS A 112 -26.42 -6.22 -25.18
N PRO A 113 -26.08 -6.56 -23.92
CA PRO A 113 -24.82 -7.25 -23.59
C PRO A 113 -24.69 -8.69 -24.12
N ALA A 114 -25.67 -9.18 -24.87
CA ALA A 114 -25.64 -10.49 -25.52
C ALA A 114 -25.30 -10.38 -27.02
N ASP A 115 -25.20 -9.17 -27.54
CA ASP A 115 -24.70 -8.90 -28.89
C ASP A 115 -23.18 -8.69 -28.81
N ASP A 116 -22.42 -9.48 -29.56
CA ASP A 116 -20.95 -9.44 -29.61
C ASP A 116 -20.41 -8.07 -30.07
N ALA A 117 -21.21 -7.27 -30.78
CA ALA A 117 -20.85 -5.93 -31.21
C ALA A 117 -21.02 -4.86 -30.10
N THR A 118 -21.58 -5.21 -28.94
CA THR A 118 -21.81 -4.24 -27.86
C THR A 118 -20.55 -4.01 -27.02
N ASP A 119 -20.08 -2.77 -26.99
CA ASP A 119 -18.98 -2.33 -26.13
C ASP A 119 -19.49 -1.88 -24.74
N MET A 120 -20.66 -1.22 -24.69
CA MET A 120 -21.24 -0.68 -23.47
C MET A 120 -22.70 -1.10 -23.28
N GLY A 121 -23.02 -1.68 -22.11
CA GLY A 121 -24.37 -2.06 -21.72
C GLY A 121 -25.23 -0.90 -21.18
N ALA A 122 -26.34 -1.25 -20.55
CA ALA A 122 -27.23 -0.29 -19.88
C ALA A 122 -26.76 0.08 -18.47
N LEU A 123 -27.34 1.16 -17.92
CA LEU A 123 -27.33 1.40 -16.48
C LEU A 123 -28.18 0.34 -15.76
N VAL A 124 -27.99 0.22 -14.44
CA VAL A 124 -28.65 -0.81 -13.62
C VAL A 124 -30.19 -0.69 -13.58
N GLY A 125 -30.75 0.49 -13.83
CA GLY A 125 -32.19 0.71 -13.79
C GLY A 125 -32.63 2.07 -14.34
N LEU A 126 -33.92 2.19 -14.65
CA LEU A 126 -34.50 3.41 -15.24
C LEU A 126 -34.46 4.60 -14.27
N GLU A 127 -34.60 4.36 -12.97
CA GLU A 127 -34.47 5.37 -11.92
C GLU A 127 -33.03 5.92 -11.89
N GLN A 128 -32.02 5.02 -11.87
CA GLN A 128 -30.63 5.42 -11.97
C GLN A 128 -30.35 6.25 -13.22
N ARG A 129 -30.92 5.88 -14.38
CA ARG A 129 -30.78 6.68 -15.61
C ARG A 129 -31.40 8.07 -15.45
N ALA A 130 -32.59 8.17 -14.85
CA ALA A 130 -33.23 9.45 -14.59
C ALA A 130 -32.37 10.34 -13.67
N ASP A 131 -31.78 9.76 -12.62
CA ASP A 131 -30.87 10.45 -11.70
C ASP A 131 -29.62 10.96 -12.43
N VAL A 132 -29.04 10.15 -13.32
CA VAL A 132 -27.88 10.58 -14.12
C VAL A 132 -28.26 11.72 -15.07
N HIS A 133 -29.41 11.67 -15.73
CA HIS A 133 -29.88 12.78 -16.56
C HIS A 133 -30.12 14.06 -15.76
N ALA A 134 -30.69 13.96 -14.55
CA ALA A 134 -30.87 15.09 -13.65
C ALA A 134 -29.52 15.69 -13.20
N ALA A 135 -28.54 14.84 -12.89
CA ALA A 135 -27.18 15.27 -12.57
C ALA A 135 -26.51 15.99 -13.75
N VAL A 136 -26.64 15.45 -14.98
CA VAL A 136 -26.13 16.10 -16.21
C VAL A 136 -26.76 17.49 -16.41
N ALA A 137 -28.07 17.63 -16.23
CA ALA A 137 -28.74 18.93 -16.33
C ALA A 137 -28.24 19.92 -15.26
N GLY A 138 -27.95 19.43 -14.04
CA GLY A 138 -27.39 20.23 -12.95
C GLY A 138 -25.94 20.67 -13.15
N LEU A 139 -25.19 20.05 -14.07
CA LEU A 139 -23.81 20.44 -14.36
C LEU A 139 -23.71 21.78 -15.10
N GLY A 140 -24.72 22.14 -15.90
CA GLY A 140 -24.74 23.39 -16.66
C GLY A 140 -23.56 23.57 -17.63
N ALA A 141 -22.85 22.49 -17.96
CA ALA A 141 -21.68 22.47 -18.81
C ALA A 141 -22.07 22.35 -20.29
N ARG A 142 -21.18 22.77 -21.19
CA ARG A 142 -21.37 22.62 -22.63
C ARG A 142 -21.26 21.16 -23.02
N THR A 143 -22.25 20.63 -23.74
CA THR A 143 -22.16 19.29 -24.33
C THR A 143 -21.16 19.29 -25.47
N VAL A 144 -20.17 18.39 -25.39
CA VAL A 144 -19.20 18.12 -26.45
C VAL A 144 -19.63 16.90 -27.25
N PHE A 145 -20.04 15.84 -26.54
CA PHE A 145 -20.50 14.59 -27.14
C PHE A 145 -21.66 14.02 -26.32
N ALA A 146 -22.79 13.73 -26.96
CA ALA A 146 -23.93 13.02 -26.37
C ALA A 146 -24.87 12.56 -27.52
N PRO A 147 -24.51 11.51 -28.25
CA PRO A 147 -25.29 11.07 -29.40
C PRO A 147 -26.67 10.55 -28.96
N GLU A 148 -27.66 10.70 -29.85
CA GLU A 148 -28.93 10.00 -29.68
C GLU A 148 -28.73 8.50 -29.91
N LEU A 149 -29.29 7.68 -29.02
CA LEU A 149 -29.28 6.24 -29.20
C LEU A 149 -30.42 5.84 -30.14
N SER A 150 -30.10 5.09 -31.19
CA SER A 150 -31.08 4.55 -32.15
C SER A 150 -31.11 3.02 -32.08
N GLY A 151 -32.27 2.43 -32.40
CA GLY A 151 -32.43 0.97 -32.43
C GLY A 151 -32.49 0.27 -31.05
N LEU A 152 -32.53 1.03 -29.96
CA LEU A 152 -32.67 0.50 -28.60
C LEU A 152 -34.02 0.88 -27.99
N ASP A 153 -34.62 -0.04 -27.24
CA ASP A 153 -35.80 0.24 -26.42
C ASP A 153 -35.36 1.00 -25.16
N THR A 154 -35.35 2.33 -25.25
CA THR A 154 -35.01 3.21 -24.14
C THR A 154 -36.15 3.39 -23.15
N GLU A 155 -37.37 2.91 -23.42
CA GLU A 155 -38.46 2.93 -22.45
C GLU A 155 -38.30 1.79 -21.43
N ARG A 156 -37.91 0.60 -21.90
CA ARG A 156 -37.72 -0.58 -21.04
C ARG A 156 -36.27 -0.78 -20.60
N GLY A 157 -35.31 -0.37 -21.42
CA GLY A 157 -33.88 -0.46 -21.15
C GLY A 157 -33.31 0.85 -20.62
N ALA A 158 -32.51 0.79 -19.55
CA ALA A 158 -31.82 1.93 -18.98
C ALA A 158 -30.53 2.32 -19.75
N PHE A 159 -30.59 2.26 -21.08
CA PHE A 159 -29.48 2.66 -21.94
C PHE A 159 -29.28 4.17 -21.89
N MET A 160 -28.01 4.59 -21.91
CA MET A 160 -27.59 5.98 -21.95
C MET A 160 -26.32 6.08 -22.80
N ALA A 161 -26.24 7.10 -23.65
CA ALA A 161 -25.04 7.36 -24.45
C ALA A 161 -23.89 7.85 -23.54
N PRO A 162 -22.62 7.56 -23.89
CA PRO A 162 -21.51 8.27 -23.27
C PRO A 162 -21.65 9.77 -23.49
N THR A 163 -21.49 10.55 -22.42
CA THR A 163 -21.66 12.01 -22.45
C THR A 163 -20.37 12.70 -22.02
N LEU A 164 -19.74 13.41 -22.95
CA LEU A 164 -18.59 14.27 -22.68
C LEU A 164 -19.06 15.73 -22.61
N LEU A 165 -18.76 16.38 -21.50
CA LEU A 165 -19.07 17.78 -21.25
C LEU A 165 -17.78 18.60 -21.19
N ARG A 166 -17.88 19.92 -21.34
CA ARG A 166 -16.80 20.87 -21.11
C ARG A 166 -17.30 22.03 -20.26
N ALA A 167 -16.54 22.34 -19.21
CA ALA A 167 -16.80 23.52 -18.40
C ALA A 167 -16.19 24.76 -19.06
N ASP A 168 -16.99 25.82 -19.26
CA ASP A 168 -16.49 27.10 -19.79
C ASP A 168 -15.78 27.93 -18.70
N ASP A 169 -16.19 27.79 -17.43
CA ASP A 169 -15.47 28.29 -16.25
C ASP A 169 -15.09 27.09 -15.35
N PRO A 170 -13.88 26.51 -15.53
CA PRO A 170 -13.41 25.39 -14.75
C PRO A 170 -13.48 25.63 -13.23
N ALA A 171 -13.04 26.81 -12.77
CA ALA A 171 -12.88 27.08 -11.34
C ALA A 171 -14.21 27.12 -10.58
N SER A 172 -15.29 27.56 -11.24
CA SER A 172 -16.65 27.65 -10.66
C SER A 172 -17.56 26.50 -11.09
N SER A 173 -17.04 25.52 -11.83
CA SER A 173 -17.85 24.46 -12.43
C SER A 173 -18.60 23.62 -11.38
N PRO A 174 -19.91 23.38 -11.58
CA PRO A 174 -20.66 22.41 -10.77
C PRO A 174 -20.10 20.98 -10.83
N ALA A 175 -19.22 20.66 -11.79
CA ALA A 175 -18.51 19.38 -11.86
C ALA A 175 -17.64 19.09 -10.63
N HIS A 176 -17.37 20.09 -9.80
CA HIS A 176 -16.72 19.92 -8.50
C HIS A 176 -17.68 19.51 -7.37
N VAL A 177 -18.98 19.45 -7.63
CA VAL A 177 -20.02 19.19 -6.62
C VAL A 177 -20.99 18.09 -7.05
N VAL A 178 -21.43 18.08 -8.30
CA VAL A 178 -22.44 17.14 -8.81
C VAL A 178 -21.75 15.94 -9.46
N GLU A 179 -22.08 14.73 -8.98
CA GLU A 179 -21.61 13.49 -9.61
C GLU A 179 -22.70 12.85 -10.47
N PRO A 180 -22.52 12.76 -11.79
CA PRO A 180 -23.32 11.88 -12.64
C PRO A 180 -22.80 10.43 -12.54
N PHE A 181 -23.47 9.57 -11.77
CA PHE A 181 -23.08 8.17 -11.59
C PHE A 181 -23.47 7.29 -12.79
N GLY A 182 -22.82 7.55 -13.93
CA GLY A 182 -23.04 6.93 -15.24
C GLY A 182 -21.89 7.25 -16.21
N PRO A 183 -22.09 7.10 -17.54
CA PRO A 183 -21.01 7.23 -18.52
C PRO A 183 -20.75 8.71 -18.87
N VAL A 184 -20.43 9.53 -17.86
CA VAL A 184 -20.33 10.99 -18.00
C VAL A 184 -19.02 11.52 -17.42
N SER A 185 -18.33 12.36 -18.18
CA SER A 185 -17.14 13.10 -17.76
C SER A 185 -17.20 14.56 -18.20
N THR A 186 -16.59 15.45 -17.42
CA THR A 186 -16.45 16.88 -17.76
C THR A 186 -14.98 17.23 -17.97
N LEU A 187 -14.66 17.89 -19.08
CA LEU A 187 -13.37 18.51 -19.38
C LEU A 187 -13.24 19.84 -18.65
N LEU A 188 -12.08 20.04 -18.01
CA LEU A 188 -11.70 21.27 -17.32
C LEU A 188 -10.28 21.64 -17.75
N GLY A 189 -10.14 22.83 -18.34
CA GLY A 189 -8.85 23.43 -18.67
C GLY A 189 -8.14 23.96 -17.43
N TYR A 190 -6.80 23.91 -17.43
CA TYR A 190 -5.96 24.54 -16.40
C TYR A 190 -4.80 25.30 -17.03
N GLN A 191 -4.30 26.31 -16.30
CA GLN A 191 -3.26 27.23 -16.80
C GLN A 191 -1.84 26.78 -16.45
N ASP A 192 -1.64 26.30 -15.22
CA ASP A 192 -0.37 25.80 -14.72
C ASP A 192 -0.55 24.66 -13.72
N LEU A 193 0.56 24.10 -13.22
CA LEU A 193 0.52 22.95 -12.31
C LEU A 193 -0.18 23.25 -10.98
N ASP A 194 -0.09 24.47 -10.46
CA ASP A 194 -0.73 24.84 -9.20
C ASP A 194 -2.25 24.97 -9.39
N ASP A 195 -2.68 25.50 -10.54
CA ASP A 195 -4.08 25.54 -10.94
C ASP A 195 -4.65 24.13 -11.14
N ALA A 196 -3.91 23.22 -11.79
CA ALA A 196 -4.32 21.81 -11.91
C ALA A 196 -4.57 21.17 -10.53
N VAL A 197 -3.64 21.36 -9.58
CA VAL A 197 -3.78 20.88 -8.20
C VAL A 197 -5.00 21.50 -7.52
N ALA A 198 -5.20 22.81 -7.67
CA ALA A 198 -6.34 23.52 -7.09
C ALA A 198 -7.69 23.02 -7.64
N LEU A 199 -7.80 22.81 -8.96
CA LEU A 199 -8.98 22.25 -9.60
C LEU A 199 -9.26 20.83 -9.13
N VAL A 200 -8.24 19.98 -9.01
CA VAL A 200 -8.38 18.63 -8.49
C VAL A 200 -8.89 18.66 -7.05
N ALA A 201 -8.30 19.50 -6.19
CA ALA A 201 -8.66 19.67 -4.78
C ALA A 201 -10.13 20.13 -4.56
N LYS A 202 -10.72 20.85 -5.53
CA LYS A 202 -12.15 21.25 -5.47
C LYS A 202 -13.14 20.08 -5.44
N GLY A 203 -12.71 18.84 -5.73
CA GLY A 203 -13.50 17.64 -5.47
C GLY A 203 -13.80 17.41 -3.98
N ARG A 204 -13.04 18.03 -3.08
CA ARG A 204 -13.15 17.94 -1.61
C ARG A 204 -12.97 16.52 -1.07
N GLY A 205 -12.02 15.80 -1.65
CA GLY A 205 -11.73 14.41 -1.31
C GLY A 205 -12.37 13.44 -2.28
N SER A 206 -11.55 12.63 -2.96
CA SER A 206 -11.98 11.63 -3.94
C SER A 206 -11.29 10.29 -3.65
N LEU A 207 -11.81 9.20 -4.20
CA LEU A 207 -11.21 7.88 -4.07
C LEU A 207 -9.88 7.79 -4.82
N VAL A 208 -9.89 8.20 -6.09
CA VAL A 208 -8.73 8.06 -6.97
C VAL A 208 -8.55 9.26 -7.90
N ALA A 209 -7.29 9.59 -8.17
CA ALA A 209 -6.92 10.38 -9.34
C ALA A 209 -5.84 9.66 -10.16
N SER A 210 -5.74 9.96 -11.44
CA SER A 210 -4.62 9.54 -12.28
C SER A 210 -3.87 10.73 -12.86
N VAL A 211 -2.56 10.60 -13.03
CA VAL A 211 -1.70 11.62 -13.64
C VAL A 211 -0.90 10.97 -14.78
N PHE A 212 -0.99 11.54 -15.98
CA PHE A 212 -0.34 11.03 -17.18
C PHE A 212 0.73 12.04 -17.65
N GLY A 213 2.00 11.62 -17.71
CA GLY A 213 3.09 12.53 -18.04
C GLY A 213 4.45 11.84 -18.21
N PRO A 214 5.23 12.17 -19.24
CA PRO A 214 6.60 11.65 -19.39
C PRO A 214 7.61 12.38 -18.49
N ASP A 215 7.33 13.63 -18.09
CA ASP A 215 8.20 14.38 -17.19
C ASP A 215 7.95 13.99 -15.72
N THR A 216 9.00 13.48 -15.07
CA THR A 216 8.93 12.98 -13.70
C THR A 216 8.75 14.09 -12.66
N GLU A 217 9.28 15.30 -12.90
CA GLU A 217 9.20 16.41 -11.96
C GLU A 217 7.80 17.03 -11.97
N GLU A 218 7.23 17.26 -13.17
CA GLU A 218 5.84 17.70 -13.35
C GLU A 218 4.86 16.70 -12.72
N THR A 219 5.01 15.42 -13.06
CA THR A 219 4.15 14.34 -12.56
C THR A 219 4.25 14.20 -11.05
N ALA A 220 5.46 14.29 -10.48
CA ALA A 220 5.66 14.27 -9.03
C ALA A 220 5.01 15.48 -8.35
N ARG A 221 5.16 16.69 -8.90
CA ARG A 221 4.56 17.91 -8.33
C ARG A 221 3.04 17.85 -8.31
N ILE A 222 2.41 17.44 -9.41
CA ILE A 222 0.95 17.24 -9.47
C ILE A 222 0.55 16.17 -8.45
N THR A 223 1.21 15.00 -8.48
CA THR A 223 0.89 13.86 -7.62
C THR A 223 0.93 14.22 -6.14
N LEU A 224 2.02 14.85 -5.69
CA LEU A 224 2.18 15.27 -4.30
C LEU A 224 1.18 16.37 -3.91
N GLY A 225 0.84 17.27 -4.83
CA GLY A 225 -0.16 18.31 -4.61
C GLY A 225 -1.59 17.76 -4.44
N ILE A 226 -1.95 16.71 -5.17
CA ILE A 226 -3.30 16.14 -5.13
C ILE A 226 -3.48 14.99 -4.12
N ALA A 227 -2.39 14.33 -3.70
CA ALA A 227 -2.42 13.18 -2.79
C ALA A 227 -3.18 13.41 -1.47
N PRO A 228 -3.11 14.59 -0.79
CA PRO A 228 -3.89 14.85 0.42
C PRO A 228 -5.41 14.76 0.24
N PHE A 229 -5.89 14.80 -1.00
CA PHE A 229 -7.30 14.74 -1.36
C PHE A 229 -7.71 13.40 -1.98
N HIS A 230 -6.82 12.42 -2.09
CA HIS A 230 -7.09 11.15 -2.78
C HIS A 230 -6.55 9.96 -1.98
N GLY A 231 -7.35 8.89 -1.82
CA GLY A 231 -6.81 7.66 -1.21
C GLY A 231 -5.88 6.89 -2.13
N ARG A 232 -5.99 7.11 -3.45
CA ARG A 232 -5.06 6.55 -4.45
C ARG A 232 -4.73 7.58 -5.53
N VAL A 233 -3.44 7.72 -5.86
CA VAL A 233 -3.00 8.41 -7.06
C VAL A 233 -2.30 7.40 -7.98
N HIS A 234 -2.75 7.32 -9.22
CA HIS A 234 -2.23 6.40 -10.23
C HIS A 234 -1.43 7.22 -11.25
N THR A 235 -0.11 7.15 -11.20
CA THR A 235 0.77 7.81 -12.16
C THR A 235 1.04 6.89 -13.35
N ILE A 236 0.95 7.40 -14.56
CA ILE A 236 1.12 6.63 -15.80
C ILE A 236 2.09 7.38 -16.72
N ASP A 237 3.03 6.61 -17.26
CA ASP A 237 3.99 6.99 -18.29
C ASP A 237 4.05 5.89 -19.36
N ALA A 238 4.85 6.09 -20.40
CA ALA A 238 5.06 5.11 -21.45
C ALA A 238 5.55 3.74 -20.93
N THR A 239 6.30 3.72 -19.82
CA THR A 239 6.90 2.48 -19.29
C THR A 239 5.93 1.64 -18.46
N SER A 240 4.96 2.28 -17.80
CA SER A 240 3.97 1.64 -16.94
C SER A 240 2.67 1.28 -17.65
N THR A 241 2.36 1.92 -18.78
CA THR A 241 1.08 1.74 -19.50
C THR A 241 0.75 0.27 -19.78
N ALA A 242 1.71 -0.52 -20.28
CA ALA A 242 1.47 -1.92 -20.65
C ALA A 242 1.21 -2.86 -19.45
N ALA A 243 1.74 -2.51 -18.27
CA ALA A 243 1.56 -3.27 -17.03
C ALA A 243 0.49 -2.66 -16.11
N SER A 244 -0.12 -1.55 -16.53
CA SER A 244 -1.11 -0.84 -15.74
C SER A 244 -2.35 -1.69 -15.53
N THR A 245 -2.86 -1.68 -14.30
CA THR A 245 -4.13 -2.35 -13.95
C THR A 245 -5.34 -1.46 -14.23
N GLY A 246 -5.11 -0.21 -14.66
CA GLY A 246 -6.14 0.78 -14.97
C GLY A 246 -6.57 1.63 -13.77
N HIS A 247 -7.20 2.76 -14.06
CA HIS A 247 -7.70 3.69 -13.06
C HIS A 247 -8.75 3.06 -12.15
N GLY A 248 -9.76 2.39 -12.74
CA GLY A 248 -10.92 1.89 -12.03
C GLY A 248 -10.84 0.44 -11.56
N SER A 249 -9.63 -0.07 -11.33
CA SER A 249 -9.37 -1.42 -10.79
C SER A 249 -8.70 -1.31 -9.41
N PRO A 250 -9.48 -1.26 -8.31
CA PRO A 250 -8.91 -1.25 -6.96
C PRO A 250 -8.25 -2.61 -6.66
N LEU A 251 -6.95 -2.60 -6.35
CA LEU A 251 -6.19 -3.81 -6.05
C LEU A 251 -6.28 -4.18 -4.56
N PRO A 252 -6.38 -5.47 -4.19
CA PRO A 252 -6.58 -5.89 -2.80
C PRO A 252 -5.43 -5.50 -1.86
N GLN A 253 -4.22 -5.35 -2.39
CA GLN A 253 -3.02 -4.90 -1.66
C GLN A 253 -2.90 -3.37 -1.54
N LEU A 254 -3.66 -2.59 -2.30
CA LEU A 254 -3.63 -1.12 -2.28
C LEU A 254 -4.86 -0.59 -1.52
N VAL A 255 -4.70 0.55 -0.85
CA VAL A 255 -5.82 1.19 -0.14
C VAL A 255 -6.89 1.62 -1.15
N HIS A 256 -8.15 1.28 -0.86
CA HIS A 256 -9.32 1.77 -1.56
C HIS A 256 -10.17 2.56 -0.58
N GLY A 257 -10.31 3.86 -0.82
CA GLY A 257 -10.87 4.80 0.14
C GLY A 257 -10.44 6.22 -0.23
N GLY A 258 -10.83 7.20 0.58
CA GLY A 258 -10.47 8.58 0.31
C GLY A 258 -11.05 9.56 1.33
N PRO A 259 -10.40 10.71 1.56
CA PRO A 259 -10.84 11.68 2.56
C PRO A 259 -12.14 12.39 2.14
N GLY A 260 -12.72 13.15 3.06
CA GLY A 260 -13.78 14.12 2.76
C GLY A 260 -15.01 13.47 2.13
N ARG A 261 -15.36 13.90 0.91
CA ARG A 261 -16.57 13.45 0.20
C ARG A 261 -16.60 11.94 -0.02
N ALA A 262 -15.45 11.35 -0.36
CA ALA A 262 -15.30 9.91 -0.59
C ALA A 262 -15.57 9.05 0.65
N GLY A 263 -15.76 9.67 1.82
CA GLY A 263 -16.26 9.03 3.04
C GLY A 263 -15.25 8.95 4.18
N GLY A 264 -13.96 9.18 3.92
CA GLY A 264 -12.91 9.14 4.94
C GLY A 264 -12.58 7.75 5.48
N GLY A 265 -13.21 6.70 4.94
CA GLY A 265 -12.88 5.31 5.24
C GLY A 265 -11.73 4.78 4.37
N GLU A 266 -11.18 3.65 4.80
CA GLU A 266 -10.20 2.86 4.06
C GLU A 266 -10.67 1.39 4.02
N GLU A 267 -10.47 0.76 2.87
CA GLU A 267 -10.70 -0.65 2.60
C GLU A 267 -9.49 -1.23 1.85
N LEU A 268 -9.43 -2.56 1.74
CA LEU A 268 -8.32 -3.27 1.09
C LEU A 268 -6.96 -2.94 1.75
N GLY A 269 -5.92 -2.58 0.98
CA GLY A 269 -4.62 -2.21 1.56
C GLY A 269 -3.85 -3.36 2.21
N GLY A 270 -4.13 -4.61 1.82
CA GLY A 270 -3.50 -5.82 2.34
C GLY A 270 -3.83 -6.02 3.82
N VAL A 271 -2.80 -6.19 4.66
CA VAL A 271 -2.97 -6.39 6.11
C VAL A 271 -3.71 -5.24 6.81
N ARG A 272 -3.71 -4.03 6.23
CA ARG A 272 -4.43 -2.87 6.80
C ARG A 272 -5.93 -3.13 6.94
N SER A 273 -6.57 -3.76 5.94
CA SER A 273 -7.99 -4.13 6.00
C SER A 273 -8.33 -4.97 7.24
N VAL A 274 -7.47 -5.94 7.54
CA VAL A 274 -7.66 -6.86 8.68
C VAL A 274 -7.64 -6.08 10.01
N LEU A 275 -6.78 -5.07 10.12
CA LEU A 275 -6.65 -4.28 11.35
C LEU A 275 -7.93 -3.50 11.71
N HIS A 276 -8.79 -3.16 10.74
CA HIS A 276 -10.09 -2.53 11.02
C HIS A 276 -11.06 -3.44 11.76
N HIS A 277 -10.89 -4.76 11.64
CA HIS A 277 -11.71 -5.79 12.30
C HIS A 277 -11.07 -6.31 13.60
N MET A 278 -9.92 -5.79 14.01
CA MET A 278 -9.22 -6.18 15.24
C MET A 278 -9.28 -5.09 16.31
N GLN A 279 -9.25 -5.46 17.58
CA GLN A 279 -9.03 -4.50 18.68
C GLN A 279 -7.55 -4.45 19.03
N ARG A 280 -6.89 -3.34 18.69
CA ARG A 280 -5.51 -3.10 19.12
C ARG A 280 -5.49 -2.80 20.61
N THR A 281 -4.71 -3.56 21.37
CA THR A 281 -4.61 -3.45 22.82
C THR A 281 -3.15 -3.32 23.22
N ALA A 282 -2.80 -2.26 23.94
CA ALA A 282 -1.47 -2.12 24.53
C ALA A 282 -1.41 -2.95 25.81
N VAL A 283 -0.65 -4.04 25.79
CA VAL A 283 -0.44 -4.90 26.95
C VAL A 283 0.83 -4.44 27.68
N GLN A 284 0.71 -4.19 28.98
CA GLN A 284 1.82 -3.81 29.85
C GLN A 284 1.99 -4.86 30.95
N GLY A 285 3.23 -5.18 31.29
CA GLY A 285 3.55 -6.17 32.31
C GLY A 285 5.06 -6.34 32.44
N SER A 286 5.49 -7.27 33.28
CA SER A 286 6.89 -7.72 33.24
C SER A 286 7.18 -8.40 31.90
N PRO A 287 8.47 -8.48 31.48
CA PRO A 287 8.86 -9.22 30.28
C PRO A 287 8.25 -10.62 30.21
N ASP A 288 8.29 -11.40 31.29
CA ASP A 288 7.70 -12.75 31.35
C ASP A 288 6.20 -12.77 31.07
N LEU A 289 5.45 -11.84 31.66
CA LEU A 289 4.01 -11.76 31.45
C LEU A 289 3.68 -11.34 30.03
N VAL A 290 4.42 -10.39 29.47
CA VAL A 290 4.25 -9.98 28.08
C VAL A 290 4.54 -11.14 27.15
N THR A 291 5.65 -11.88 27.35
CA THR A 291 5.98 -13.07 26.56
C THR A 291 4.92 -14.15 26.64
N ALA A 292 4.39 -14.41 27.84
CA ALA A 292 3.31 -15.38 28.01
C ALA A 292 2.02 -14.96 27.29
N VAL A 293 1.71 -13.66 27.23
CA VAL A 293 0.52 -13.13 26.56
C VAL A 293 0.68 -13.08 25.04
N THR A 294 1.86 -12.69 24.53
CA THR A 294 2.09 -12.50 23.10
C THR A 294 2.56 -13.77 22.39
N GLY A 295 3.12 -14.74 23.14
CA GLY A 295 3.80 -15.89 22.55
C GLY A 295 5.15 -15.53 21.90
N GLU A 296 5.68 -14.35 22.18
CA GLU A 296 6.96 -13.84 21.66
C GLU A 296 7.88 -13.46 22.83
N TRP A 297 9.09 -13.99 22.84
CA TRP A 297 10.09 -13.62 23.84
C TRP A 297 10.45 -12.15 23.70
N VAL A 298 10.42 -11.43 24.82
CA VAL A 298 10.87 -10.03 24.88
C VAL A 298 12.07 -9.92 25.79
N ASP A 299 12.90 -8.91 25.54
CA ASP A 299 14.12 -8.72 26.31
C ASP A 299 13.85 -8.56 27.82
N GLY A 300 14.67 -9.24 28.62
CA GLY A 300 14.49 -9.32 30.07
C GLY A 300 13.53 -10.42 30.55
N ALA A 301 12.87 -11.16 29.66
CA ALA A 301 12.12 -12.36 30.04
C ALA A 301 13.07 -13.51 30.38
N ALA A 302 12.61 -14.43 31.22
CA ALA A 302 13.35 -15.59 31.66
C ALA A 302 13.81 -16.43 30.46
N ARG A 303 15.06 -16.88 30.53
CA ARG A 303 15.67 -17.77 29.55
C ARG A 303 15.72 -19.19 30.09
N ARG A 304 15.66 -20.15 29.17
CA ARG A 304 15.67 -21.58 29.46
C ARG A 304 16.91 -22.20 28.84
N HIS A 305 17.76 -22.82 29.65
CA HIS A 305 18.97 -23.48 29.16
C HIS A 305 18.74 -24.98 29.09
N ASN A 306 18.40 -25.49 27.90
CA ASN A 306 18.06 -26.90 27.65
C ASN A 306 19.00 -27.52 26.59
N GLY A 307 20.30 -27.33 26.77
CA GLY A 307 21.29 -27.70 25.75
C GLY A 307 21.26 -26.76 24.55
N HIS A 308 21.83 -27.21 23.43
CA HIS A 308 21.96 -26.39 22.23
C HIS A 308 20.62 -26.34 21.47
N PRO A 309 19.95 -25.17 21.32
CA PRO A 309 18.60 -25.10 20.77
C PRO A 309 18.47 -25.65 19.33
N PHE A 310 19.51 -25.53 18.49
CA PHE A 310 19.49 -26.12 17.15
C PHE A 310 19.49 -27.67 17.10
N THR A 311 19.62 -28.35 18.24
CA THR A 311 19.50 -29.82 18.30
C THR A 311 18.07 -30.28 18.58
N LEU A 312 17.17 -29.35 18.90
CA LEU A 312 15.77 -29.62 19.26
C LEU A 312 14.86 -29.53 18.04
N PHE A 313 13.91 -30.45 17.94
CA PHE A 313 12.85 -30.36 16.92
C PHE A 313 11.90 -29.20 17.22
N PHE A 314 11.14 -28.75 16.21
CA PHE A 314 10.20 -27.64 16.35
C PHE A 314 9.22 -27.85 17.52
N ASP A 315 8.75 -29.08 17.74
CA ASP A 315 7.78 -29.41 18.77
C ASP A 315 8.40 -29.52 20.18
N GLU A 316 9.74 -29.61 20.26
CA GLU A 316 10.51 -29.68 21.51
C GLU A 316 11.04 -28.30 21.93
N LEU A 317 11.20 -27.38 20.98
CA LEU A 317 11.61 -26.00 21.22
C LEU A 317 10.53 -25.22 21.95
N GLU A 318 10.93 -24.39 22.88
CA GLU A 318 10.04 -23.47 23.60
C GLU A 318 10.54 -22.04 23.45
N VAL A 319 9.60 -21.09 23.45
CA VAL A 319 9.95 -19.67 23.47
C VAL A 319 10.76 -19.37 24.75
N GLY A 320 11.91 -18.72 24.59
CA GLY A 320 12.88 -18.47 25.65
C GLY A 320 13.99 -19.53 25.77
N ASP A 321 13.96 -20.65 25.04
CA ASP A 321 15.10 -21.56 24.98
C ASP A 321 16.34 -20.83 24.43
N CYS A 322 17.44 -20.91 25.17
CA CYS A 322 18.59 -20.02 25.00
C CYS A 322 19.92 -20.77 25.05
N LEU A 323 20.84 -20.31 24.22
CA LEU A 323 22.27 -20.63 24.25
C LEU A 323 23.07 -19.37 24.58
N ASP A 324 23.91 -19.46 25.60
CA ASP A 324 25.02 -18.52 25.79
C ASP A 324 26.30 -19.21 25.29
N THR A 325 26.98 -18.62 24.32
CA THR A 325 28.16 -19.23 23.71
C THR A 325 29.42 -18.96 24.53
N GLU A 326 30.42 -19.82 24.38
CA GLU A 326 31.79 -19.52 24.81
C GLU A 326 32.34 -18.28 24.07
N PRO A 327 33.24 -17.50 24.70
CA PRO A 327 33.82 -16.31 24.09
C PRO A 327 34.81 -16.65 22.97
N ARG A 328 34.92 -15.73 22.00
CA ARG A 328 35.98 -15.73 21.00
C ARG A 328 36.58 -14.33 20.86
N VAL A 329 37.90 -14.23 20.94
CA VAL A 329 38.62 -12.97 20.70
C VAL A 329 38.59 -12.64 19.20
N ILE A 330 38.27 -11.41 18.86
CA ILE A 330 38.50 -10.87 17.51
C ILE A 330 39.92 -10.34 17.45
N THR A 331 40.73 -10.90 16.56
CA THR A 331 42.11 -10.46 16.37
C THR A 331 42.24 -9.52 15.18
N LEU A 332 43.37 -8.82 15.10
CA LEU A 332 43.68 -8.05 13.92
C LEU A 332 43.84 -8.94 12.67
N GLU A 333 44.37 -10.15 12.84
CA GLU A 333 44.51 -11.12 11.76
C GLU A 333 43.14 -11.54 11.20
N ASP A 334 42.12 -11.73 12.05
CA ASP A 334 40.75 -11.99 11.60
C ASP A 334 40.22 -10.84 10.73
N ILE A 335 40.48 -9.59 11.13
CA ILE A 335 40.04 -8.38 10.41
C ILE A 335 40.71 -8.30 9.05
N GLU A 336 42.04 -8.43 9.00
CA GLU A 336 42.80 -8.36 7.75
C GLU A 336 42.46 -9.53 6.83
N HIS A 337 42.31 -10.73 7.38
CA HIS A 337 41.88 -11.91 6.62
C HIS A 337 40.49 -11.69 6.02
N PHE A 338 39.51 -11.26 6.82
CA PHE A 338 38.15 -11.02 6.36
C PHE A 338 38.10 -9.92 5.29
N ALA A 339 38.87 -8.84 5.48
CA ALA A 339 38.98 -7.76 4.50
C ALA A 339 39.47 -8.26 3.15
N HIS A 340 40.53 -9.07 3.12
CA HIS A 340 41.08 -9.63 1.89
C HIS A 340 40.19 -10.71 1.29
N PHE A 341 39.57 -11.55 2.12
CA PHE A 341 38.69 -12.63 1.67
C PHE A 341 37.40 -12.10 1.03
N THR A 342 36.79 -11.07 1.64
CA THR A 342 35.55 -10.46 1.14
C THR A 342 35.78 -9.36 0.11
N GLY A 343 36.98 -8.77 0.10
CA GLY A 343 37.31 -7.58 -0.69
C GLY A 343 36.93 -6.27 -0.01
N ASP A 344 36.36 -6.29 1.19
CA ASP A 344 36.05 -5.08 1.97
C ASP A 344 37.29 -4.52 2.66
N LEU A 345 38.07 -3.75 1.91
CA LEU A 345 39.27 -3.06 2.37
C LEU A 345 38.98 -1.65 2.93
N PHE A 346 37.78 -1.41 3.47
CA PHE A 346 37.40 -0.11 3.99
C PHE A 346 38.39 0.41 5.04
N TYR A 347 38.70 1.71 4.98
CA TYR A 347 39.81 2.30 5.72
C TYR A 347 39.72 2.10 7.23
N ALA A 348 38.50 2.09 7.79
CA ALA A 348 38.28 1.92 9.22
C ALA A 348 38.73 0.54 9.74
N HIS A 349 38.92 -0.44 8.85
CA HIS A 349 39.38 -1.79 9.18
C HIS A 349 40.86 -2.02 8.84
N MET A 350 41.41 -1.25 7.89
CA MET A 350 42.70 -1.54 7.26
C MET A 350 43.77 -0.47 7.47
N ASP A 351 43.39 0.75 7.82
CA ASP A 351 44.32 1.87 8.03
C ASP A 351 44.06 2.54 9.39
N ASP A 352 45.02 2.41 10.29
CA ASP A 352 44.88 2.88 11.67
C ASP A 352 44.90 4.40 11.81
N GLU A 353 45.71 5.09 10.99
CA GLU A 353 45.78 6.55 11.01
C GLU A 353 44.51 7.14 10.40
N ALA A 354 44.01 6.56 9.31
CA ALA A 354 42.75 6.99 8.71
C ALA A 354 41.54 6.68 9.62
N ALA A 355 41.54 5.55 10.31
CA ALA A 355 40.50 5.21 11.28
C ALA A 355 40.48 6.23 12.44
N LYS A 356 41.63 6.55 13.03
CA LYS A 356 41.76 7.56 14.11
C LYS A 356 41.42 8.98 13.68
N ALA A 357 41.56 9.30 12.39
CA ALA A 357 41.16 10.59 11.85
C ALA A 357 39.62 10.76 11.81
N SER A 358 38.87 9.65 11.88
CA SER A 358 37.41 9.67 11.95
C SER A 358 36.95 10.12 13.34
N PRO A 359 35.86 10.92 13.46
CA PRO A 359 35.37 11.38 14.76
C PRO A 359 34.71 10.28 15.62
N ILE A 360 34.57 9.05 15.10
CA ILE A 360 33.81 7.97 15.71
C ILE A 360 34.63 6.73 16.06
N PHE A 361 35.92 6.67 15.68
CA PHE A 361 36.79 5.51 15.94
C PHE A 361 38.11 5.91 16.60
N GLU A 362 38.59 5.09 17.52
CA GLU A 362 39.86 5.31 18.24
C GLU A 362 41.04 4.55 17.60
N GLY A 363 40.78 3.82 16.51
CA GLY A 363 41.71 2.91 15.86
C GLY A 363 40.97 2.03 14.86
N ARG A 364 41.68 1.07 14.26
CA ARG A 364 41.02 0.08 13.40
C ARG A 364 40.00 -0.73 14.20
N VAL A 365 38.85 -0.96 13.58
CA VAL A 365 37.74 -1.75 14.14
C VAL A 365 37.48 -2.97 13.25
N ALA A 366 36.84 -3.99 13.79
CA ALA A 366 36.38 -5.13 13.02
C ALA A 366 35.21 -4.77 12.12
N HIS A 367 35.08 -5.47 10.99
CA HIS A 367 33.88 -5.38 10.14
C HIS A 367 32.65 -5.85 10.93
N GLY A 368 31.54 -5.14 10.82
CA GLY A 368 30.28 -5.63 11.38
C GLY A 368 29.91 -7.02 10.83
N TYR A 369 30.16 -7.26 9.53
CA TYR A 369 29.93 -8.57 8.91
C TYR A 369 30.90 -9.66 9.38
N LEU A 370 32.12 -9.30 9.80
CA LEU A 370 33.03 -10.24 10.47
C LEU A 370 32.45 -10.64 11.83
N VAL A 371 32.02 -9.67 12.64
CA VAL A 371 31.37 -9.92 13.94
C VAL A 371 30.15 -10.84 13.77
N LEU A 372 29.29 -10.56 12.78
CA LEU A 372 28.13 -11.39 12.44
C LEU A 372 28.54 -12.82 12.02
N SER A 373 29.56 -12.96 11.18
CA SER A 373 30.03 -14.26 10.68
C SER A 373 30.65 -15.10 11.80
N MET A 374 31.44 -14.47 12.68
CA MET A 374 32.01 -15.13 13.85
C MET A 374 30.92 -15.51 14.85
N ALA A 375 29.91 -14.65 15.06
CA ALA A 375 28.76 -14.98 15.89
C ALA A 375 28.02 -16.22 15.40
N ALA A 376 27.73 -16.31 14.09
CA ALA A 376 27.15 -17.52 13.49
C ALA A 376 28.01 -18.76 13.74
N GLY A 377 29.33 -18.65 13.62
CA GLY A 377 30.26 -19.72 13.96
C GLY A 377 30.23 -20.16 15.43
N LEU A 378 29.70 -19.32 16.35
CA LEU A 378 29.58 -19.64 17.78
C LEU A 378 28.25 -20.30 18.15
N PHE A 379 27.14 -19.91 17.52
CA PHE A 379 25.81 -20.43 17.89
C PHE A 379 25.25 -21.49 16.94
N VAL A 380 25.84 -21.70 15.74
CA VAL A 380 25.35 -22.70 14.80
C VAL A 380 25.85 -24.08 15.18
N TRP A 381 24.92 -25.02 15.33
CA TRP A 381 25.24 -26.43 15.52
C TRP A 381 25.78 -27.05 14.21
N PRO A 382 26.97 -27.68 14.21
CA PRO A 382 27.63 -28.12 12.98
C PRO A 382 27.13 -29.47 12.44
N ASP A 383 26.63 -30.35 13.30
CA ASP A 383 26.21 -31.70 12.89
C ASP A 383 24.79 -31.68 12.30
N PRO A 384 24.42 -32.66 11.45
CA PRO A 384 23.05 -32.80 10.97
C PRO A 384 22.03 -32.82 12.11
N GLY A 385 20.99 -32.01 12.00
CA GLY A 385 19.98 -31.84 13.04
C GLY A 385 18.66 -31.29 12.51
N PRO A 386 17.73 -30.91 13.40
CA PRO A 386 16.39 -30.47 13.02
C PRO A 386 16.33 -29.13 12.27
N VAL A 387 17.35 -28.29 12.38
CA VAL A 387 17.41 -27.03 11.62
C VAL A 387 17.69 -27.33 10.14
N LEU A 388 16.72 -27.03 9.29
CA LEU A 388 16.75 -27.31 7.85
C LEU A 388 17.48 -26.21 7.07
N ALA A 389 17.24 -24.96 7.45
CA ALA A 389 17.84 -23.81 6.79
C ALA A 389 17.89 -22.63 7.75
N ASN A 390 19.03 -21.93 7.77
CA ASN A 390 19.14 -20.56 8.23
C ASN A 390 19.05 -19.66 7.00
N TYR A 391 17.90 -19.03 6.78
CA TYR A 391 17.55 -18.44 5.48
C TYR A 391 17.46 -16.91 5.49
N GLY A 392 17.49 -16.29 6.67
CA GLY A 392 17.28 -14.86 6.78
C GLY A 392 17.79 -14.24 8.07
N VAL A 393 18.05 -12.95 8.00
CA VAL A 393 18.39 -12.09 9.12
C VAL A 393 17.49 -10.86 9.04
N ASP A 394 16.81 -10.54 10.13
CA ASP A 394 16.00 -9.34 10.27
C ASP A 394 16.61 -8.38 11.31
N ASN A 395 16.26 -7.10 11.22
CA ASN A 395 16.54 -6.10 12.27
C ASN A 395 18.02 -5.92 12.68
N LEU A 396 18.99 -6.27 11.82
CA LEU A 396 20.42 -6.15 12.16
C LEU A 396 20.86 -4.71 12.43
N ARG A 397 21.44 -4.50 13.61
CA ARG A 397 22.07 -3.25 14.03
C ARG A 397 23.42 -3.54 14.69
N PHE A 398 24.44 -2.77 14.30
CA PHE A 398 25.72 -2.69 14.99
C PHE A 398 25.68 -1.50 15.94
N ALA A 399 25.71 -1.76 17.23
CA ALA A 399 25.48 -0.76 18.27
C ALA A 399 26.77 -0.05 18.67
N THR A 400 27.87 -0.79 18.79
CA THR A 400 29.19 -0.24 19.16
C THR A 400 30.29 -0.82 18.26
N PRO A 401 31.35 -0.04 17.97
CA PRO A 401 32.49 -0.56 17.23
C PRO A 401 33.22 -1.65 18.01
N THR A 402 33.61 -2.73 17.34
CA THR A 402 34.36 -3.83 17.94
C THR A 402 35.85 -3.67 17.62
N TYR A 403 36.71 -3.60 18.63
CA TYR A 403 38.14 -3.37 18.43
C TYR A 403 38.92 -4.71 18.42
N PRO A 404 40.11 -4.75 17.79
CA PRO A 404 41.01 -5.89 17.94
C PRO A 404 41.31 -6.15 19.42
N GLY A 405 41.21 -7.41 19.84
CA GLY A 405 41.34 -7.84 21.23
C GLY A 405 40.02 -7.93 22.00
N THR A 406 38.90 -7.45 21.45
CA THR A 406 37.57 -7.62 22.06
C THR A 406 37.18 -9.10 22.05
N GLU A 407 36.73 -9.61 23.20
CA GLU A 407 36.10 -10.93 23.31
C GLU A 407 34.62 -10.81 22.98
N ILE A 408 34.12 -11.59 22.03
CA ILE A 408 32.70 -11.64 21.70
C ILE A 408 32.05 -12.92 22.22
N ARG A 409 30.84 -12.78 22.77
CA ARG A 409 29.94 -13.88 23.12
C ARG A 409 28.59 -13.66 22.46
N VAL A 410 27.85 -14.73 22.22
CA VAL A 410 26.50 -14.66 21.66
C VAL A 410 25.50 -15.18 22.67
N ILE A 411 24.44 -14.39 22.88
CA ILE A 411 23.22 -14.82 23.53
C ILE A 411 22.20 -15.06 22.42
N PHE A 412 21.74 -16.31 22.30
CA PHE A 412 20.90 -16.76 21.20
C PHE A 412 19.62 -17.41 21.74
N THR A 413 18.50 -16.69 21.67
CA THR A 413 17.24 -17.06 22.32
C THR A 413 16.12 -17.32 21.32
N CYS A 414 15.36 -18.41 21.47
CA CYS A 414 14.16 -18.69 20.68
C CYS A 414 13.11 -17.62 20.95
N LYS A 415 12.90 -16.72 19.98
CA LYS A 415 12.06 -15.54 20.13
C LYS A 415 10.60 -15.82 19.80
N GLN A 416 10.36 -16.49 18.68
CA GLN A 416 9.01 -16.75 18.20
C GLN A 416 8.99 -18.02 17.35
N LYS A 417 7.88 -18.74 17.41
CA LYS A 417 7.63 -19.94 16.61
C LYS A 417 6.37 -19.74 15.78
N SER A 418 6.42 -20.09 14.50
CA SER A 418 5.28 -20.08 13.60
C SER A 418 5.21 -21.39 12.85
N LEU A 419 4.16 -22.19 13.09
CA LEU A 419 3.99 -23.47 12.40
C LEU A 419 3.37 -23.26 11.02
N ARG A 420 4.00 -23.81 9.99
CA ARG A 420 3.38 -23.95 8.67
C ARG A 420 2.66 -25.29 8.61
N ALA A 421 1.35 -25.28 8.90
CA ALA A 421 0.54 -26.50 8.92
C ALA A 421 0.68 -27.29 7.60
N GLY A 422 0.92 -28.60 7.71
CA GLY A 422 1.08 -29.51 6.57
C GLY A 422 2.43 -29.44 5.84
N ALA A 423 3.37 -28.61 6.30
CA ALA A 423 4.70 -28.51 5.68
C ALA A 423 5.74 -29.45 6.29
N GLY A 424 5.49 -30.03 7.47
CA GLY A 424 6.43 -30.87 8.22
C GLY A 424 7.58 -30.10 8.90
N TYR A 425 7.53 -28.77 8.88
CA TYR A 425 8.48 -27.87 9.55
C TYR A 425 7.77 -26.58 9.97
N GLY A 426 8.38 -25.86 10.91
CA GLY A 426 7.96 -24.51 11.31
C GLY A 426 9.08 -23.49 11.13
N GLU A 427 8.70 -22.22 11.16
CA GLU A 427 9.64 -21.10 11.19
C GLU A 427 9.94 -20.74 12.64
N VAL A 428 11.22 -20.61 12.97
CA VAL A 428 11.67 -20.13 14.28
C VAL A 428 12.51 -18.88 14.08
N ARG A 429 12.08 -17.79 14.74
CA ARG A 429 12.81 -16.54 14.85
C ARG A 429 13.61 -16.57 16.15
N TRP A 430 14.85 -16.12 16.10
CA TRP A 430 15.77 -16.12 17.24
C TRP A 430 16.26 -14.71 17.54
N ASP A 431 16.13 -14.25 18.77
CA ASP A 431 16.75 -13.02 19.25
C ASP A 431 18.25 -13.28 19.45
N THR A 432 19.09 -12.60 18.69
CA THR A 432 20.54 -12.75 18.76
C THR A 432 21.17 -11.46 19.24
N LYS A 433 21.96 -11.57 20.31
CA LYS A 433 22.78 -10.49 20.83
C LYS A 433 24.23 -10.91 20.87
N VAL A 434 25.09 -10.16 20.20
CA VAL A 434 26.54 -10.27 20.32
C VAL A 434 26.98 -9.24 21.35
N ILE A 435 27.63 -9.71 22.42
CA ILE A 435 28.08 -8.89 23.53
C ILE A 435 29.60 -9.01 23.71
N ASP A 436 30.21 -7.99 24.32
CA ASP A 436 31.61 -8.02 24.69
C ASP A 436 31.85 -8.66 26.07
N GLN A 437 33.11 -8.60 26.54
CA GLN A 437 33.49 -9.06 27.89
C GLN A 437 32.86 -8.26 29.04
N ASP A 438 32.34 -7.06 28.77
CA ASP A 438 31.72 -6.15 29.73
C ASP A 438 30.18 -6.15 29.61
N ASP A 439 29.62 -7.14 28.89
CA ASP A 439 28.20 -7.30 28.57
C ASP A 439 27.58 -6.14 27.75
N ASN A 440 28.39 -5.31 27.10
CA ASN A 440 27.88 -4.31 26.16
C ASN A 440 27.44 -4.97 24.86
N VAL A 441 26.29 -4.56 24.32
CA VAL A 441 25.80 -5.06 23.03
C VAL A 441 26.64 -4.47 21.89
N LEU A 442 27.33 -5.33 21.16
CA LEU A 442 28.06 -4.99 19.94
C LEU A 442 27.14 -5.04 18.72
N ALA A 443 26.31 -6.08 18.62
CA ALA A 443 25.34 -6.25 17.55
C ALA A 443 24.06 -6.94 18.06
N SER A 444 22.91 -6.59 17.49
CA SER A 444 21.63 -7.26 17.76
C SER A 444 20.86 -7.44 16.45
N TYR A 445 20.25 -8.62 16.29
CA TYR A 445 19.52 -9.02 15.09
C TYR A 445 18.62 -10.22 15.39
N ASP A 446 17.65 -10.45 14.51
CA ASP A 446 16.87 -11.69 14.52
C ASP A 446 17.46 -12.66 13.49
N VAL A 447 17.63 -13.93 13.84
CA VAL A 447 17.94 -15.01 12.88
C VAL A 447 16.66 -15.76 12.53
N LEU A 448 16.45 -16.05 11.24
CA LEU A 448 15.28 -16.77 10.74
C LEU A 448 15.67 -18.17 10.27
N THR A 449 15.04 -19.17 10.87
CA THR A 449 15.33 -20.58 10.57
C THR A 449 14.07 -21.36 10.24
N MET A 450 14.22 -22.38 9.40
CA MET A 450 13.24 -23.45 9.23
C MET A 450 13.67 -24.65 10.07
N VAL A 451 12.79 -25.14 10.93
CA VAL A 451 13.08 -26.25 11.86
C VAL A 451 12.06 -27.36 11.66
N ALA A 452 12.55 -28.58 11.43
CA ALA A 452 11.74 -29.76 11.21
C ALA A 452 10.88 -30.11 12.43
N GLN A 453 9.69 -30.64 12.18
CA GLN A 453 8.91 -31.33 13.19
C GLN A 453 9.47 -32.73 13.41
N LYS A 454 9.29 -33.27 14.63
CA LYS A 454 9.79 -34.61 14.97
C LYS A 454 9.01 -35.71 14.26
N GLU A 455 7.70 -35.52 14.19
CA GLU A 455 6.77 -36.31 13.38
C GLU A 455 5.95 -35.33 12.54
N PRO A 456 6.01 -35.40 11.19
CA PRO A 456 5.21 -34.52 10.35
C PRO A 456 3.71 -34.81 10.58
N ALA A 457 2.96 -33.77 10.94
CA ALA A 457 1.53 -33.83 11.23
C ALA A 457 0.66 -34.15 10.00
#